data_AF-A0A2R6KZ49-F1
#
_entry.id   AF-A0A2R6KZ49-F1
#
_cell.length_a   1.000
_cell.length_b   1.000
_cell.length_c   1.000
_cell.angle_alpha   90.00
_cell.angle_beta   90.00
_cell.angle_gamma   90.00
#
_symmetry.space_group_name_H-M   'P 1'
#
loop_
_entity.id
_entity.type
_entity.pdbx_description
1 polymer ?
#
loop_
_entity_poly.entity_id
_entity_poly.type
_entity_poly.pdbx_seq_one_letter_code
_entity_poly.pdbx_strand_id
1 'polypeptide(L)'
;ARGLYESLFEVLELQGFQNVYAGTTLPNPASEKFHEAMGFESIGVYEKVGYKNGDWHDVKWSQRSLGEQAIAPDPPLSASKAREHDRWHSALTTGQSSIQS
;
A
#
# COMPACT_ATOMS: atom_id res chain seq x y z
N ALA A 1 -6.85 -0.70 10.47
CA ALA A 1 -5.81 -0.38 9.47
C ALA A 1 -6.30 0.52 8.34
N ARG A 2 -7.61 0.54 8.02
CA ARG A 2 -8.18 1.31 6.90
C ARG A 2 -7.72 2.77 6.84
N GLY A 3 -7.93 3.55 7.91
CA GLY A 3 -7.52 4.96 7.93
C GLY A 3 -6.01 5.18 7.70
N LEU A 4 -5.15 4.29 8.19
CA LEU A 4 -3.71 4.38 7.90
C LEU A 4 -3.43 4.20 6.41
N TYR A 5 -4.09 3.24 5.75
CA TYR A 5 -3.89 2.97 4.33
C TYR A 5 -4.45 4.09 3.44
N GLU A 6 -5.60 4.66 3.81
CA GLU A 6 -6.18 5.80 3.08
C GLU A 6 -5.23 7.00 3.10
N SER A 7 -4.70 7.38 4.27
CA SER A 7 -3.69 8.45 4.35
C SER A 7 -2.38 8.07 3.64
N LEU A 8 -1.97 6.81 3.72
CA LEU A 8 -0.75 6.34 3.05
C LEU A 8 -0.87 6.46 1.53
N PHE A 9 -1.99 6.05 0.93
CA PHE A 9 -2.19 6.12 -0.51
C PHE A 9 -2.17 7.55 -1.03
N GLU A 10 -2.86 8.48 -0.35
CA GLU A 10 -2.84 9.89 -0.73
C GLU A 10 -1.44 10.51 -0.65
N VAL A 11 -0.65 10.12 0.36
CA VAL A 11 0.74 10.58 0.46
C VAL A 11 1.61 10.00 -0.65
N LEU A 12 1.43 8.71 -0.99
CA LEU A 12 2.19 8.07 -2.07
C LEU A 12 1.81 8.63 -3.45
N GLU A 13 0.52 8.93 -3.68
CA GLU A 13 0.04 9.63 -4.86
C GLU A 13 0.63 11.04 -4.96
N LEU A 14 0.63 11.80 -3.86
CA LEU A 14 1.26 13.13 -3.79
C LEU A 14 2.76 13.07 -4.08
N GLN A 15 3.42 11.97 -3.68
CA GLN A 15 4.83 11.72 -3.99
C GLN A 15 5.07 11.32 -5.45
N GLY A 16 4.04 10.98 -6.23
CA GLY A 16 4.19 10.53 -7.62
C GLY A 16 4.49 9.03 -7.78
N PHE A 17 4.24 8.21 -6.73
CA PHE A 17 4.28 6.75 -6.90
C PHE A 17 3.06 6.26 -7.70
N GLN A 18 3.26 5.24 -8.54
CA GLN A 18 2.19 4.71 -9.41
C GLN A 18 1.53 3.44 -8.90
N ASN A 19 2.28 2.60 -8.19
CA ASN A 19 1.81 1.30 -7.71
C ASN A 19 2.31 1.07 -6.28
N VAL A 20 1.48 0.40 -5.48
CA VAL A 20 1.83 -0.11 -4.16
C VAL A 20 1.77 -1.63 -4.19
N TYR A 21 2.73 -2.28 -3.54
CA TYR A 21 2.78 -3.72 -3.41
C TYR A 21 2.67 -4.13 -1.94
N ALA A 22 1.91 -5.18 -1.69
CA ALA A 22 1.76 -5.78 -0.37
C ALA A 22 2.20 -7.24 -0.41
N GLY A 23 3.18 -7.58 0.43
CA GLY A 23 3.59 -8.95 0.70
C GLY A 23 2.89 -9.47 1.96
N THR A 24 2.13 -10.56 1.83
CA THR A 24 1.42 -11.21 2.95
C THR A 24 1.93 -12.64 3.10
N THR A 25 2.49 -12.96 4.28
CA THR A 25 2.79 -14.35 4.65
C THR A 25 1.50 -15.14 4.81
N LEU A 26 1.43 -16.34 4.22
CA LEU A 26 0.24 -17.19 4.23
C LEU A 26 0.35 -18.33 5.27
N PRO A 27 -0.79 -18.79 5.81
CA PRO A 27 -2.15 -18.27 5.61
C PRO A 27 -2.43 -17.00 6.43
N ASN A 28 -3.12 -16.00 5.85
CA ASN A 28 -3.55 -14.81 6.59
C ASN A 28 -4.86 -14.22 6.02
N PRO A 29 -6.01 -14.89 6.24
CA PRO A 29 -7.28 -14.50 5.63
C PRO A 29 -7.77 -13.11 6.05
N ALA A 30 -7.37 -12.63 7.22
CA ALA A 30 -7.72 -11.28 7.68
C ALA A 30 -6.97 -10.22 6.87
N SER A 31 -5.66 -10.40 6.67
CA SER A 31 -4.85 -9.51 5.82
C SER A 31 -5.29 -9.57 4.37
N GLU A 32 -5.58 -10.77 3.85
CA GLU A 32 -6.01 -10.94 2.46
C GLU A 32 -7.30 -10.20 2.16
N LYS A 33 -8.35 -10.40 2.97
CA LYS A 33 -9.62 -9.68 2.83
C LYS A 33 -9.46 -8.17 2.99
N PHE A 34 -8.57 -7.74 3.88
CA PHE A 34 -8.28 -6.32 4.06
C PHE A 34 -7.63 -5.72 2.80
N HIS A 35 -6.61 -6.35 2.23
CA HIS A 35 -5.96 -5.85 1.02
C HIS A 35 -6.93 -5.85 -0.18
N GLU A 36 -7.74 -6.89 -0.35
CA GLU A 36 -8.80 -6.93 -1.37
C GLU A 36 -9.79 -5.77 -1.21
N ALA A 37 -10.27 -5.52 0.02
CA ALA A 37 -11.17 -4.40 0.31
C ALA A 37 -10.51 -3.02 0.10
N MET A 38 -9.18 -2.95 0.19
CA MET A 38 -8.39 -1.77 -0.14
C MET A 38 -8.01 -1.73 -1.63
N GLY A 39 -8.61 -2.54 -2.50
CA GLY A 39 -8.41 -2.49 -3.95
C GLY A 39 -7.07 -3.04 -4.44
N PHE A 40 -6.44 -3.93 -3.67
CA PHE A 40 -5.32 -4.72 -4.16
C PHE A 40 -5.80 -5.93 -4.97
N GLU A 41 -5.03 -6.28 -5.99
CA GLU A 41 -5.20 -7.45 -6.82
C GLU A 41 -4.00 -8.39 -6.66
N SER A 42 -4.26 -9.70 -6.64
CA SER A 42 -3.20 -10.71 -6.51
C SER A 42 -2.31 -10.74 -7.75
N ILE A 43 -0.98 -10.72 -7.56
CA ILE A 43 -0.01 -10.82 -8.67
C ILE A 43 0.77 -12.13 -8.67
N GLY A 44 0.90 -12.80 -7.51
CA GLY A 44 1.56 -14.09 -7.43
C GLY A 44 1.83 -14.56 -6.01
N VAL A 45 2.24 -15.81 -5.87
CA VAL A 45 2.63 -16.42 -4.61
C VAL A 45 4.03 -17.00 -4.76
N TYR A 46 4.91 -16.66 -3.83
CA TYR A 46 6.19 -17.33 -3.68
C TYR A 46 6.04 -18.44 -2.66
N GLU A 47 6.06 -19.68 -3.14
CA GLU A 47 5.87 -20.87 -2.32
C GLU A 47 7.13 -21.18 -1.50
N LYS A 48 6.95 -21.53 -0.23
CA LYS A 48 7.99 -21.94 0.73
C LYS A 48 9.21 -21.02 0.72
N VAL A 49 8.98 -19.72 0.63
CA VAL A 49 10.03 -18.70 0.43
C VAL A 49 10.78 -18.36 1.72
N GLY A 50 10.17 -18.61 2.89
CA GLY A 50 10.81 -18.32 4.18
C GLY A 50 10.55 -19.40 5.22
N TYR A 51 11.58 -19.78 5.99
CA TYR A 51 11.45 -20.69 7.12
C TYR A 51 11.45 -19.91 8.44
N LYS A 52 10.39 -20.05 9.23
CA LYS A 52 10.27 -19.38 10.53
C LYS A 52 9.33 -20.15 11.45
N ASN A 53 9.62 -20.16 12.75
CA ASN A 53 8.82 -20.82 13.78
C ASN A 53 8.55 -22.32 13.50
N GLY A 54 9.51 -23.02 12.89
CA GLY A 54 9.42 -24.46 12.63
C GLY A 54 8.81 -24.85 11.29
N ASP A 55 8.33 -23.89 10.50
CA ASP A 55 7.61 -24.14 9.26
C ASP A 55 8.13 -23.29 8.09
N TRP A 56 7.92 -23.80 6.88
CA TRP A 56 8.07 -23.04 5.64
C TRP A 56 6.79 -22.27 5.34
N HIS A 57 6.93 -21.02 4.94
CA HIS A 57 5.83 -20.10 4.68
C HIS A 57 5.84 -19.61 3.24
N ASP A 58 4.66 -19.53 2.66
CA ASP A 58 4.43 -18.86 1.39
C ASP A 58 4.26 -17.35 1.60
N VAL A 59 4.55 -16.56 0.57
CA VAL A 59 4.26 -15.11 0.56
C VAL A 59 3.48 -14.76 -0.69
N LYS A 60 2.26 -14.27 -0.49
CA LYS A 60 1.42 -13.69 -1.54
C LYS A 60 1.83 -12.24 -1.78
N TRP A 61 2.08 -11.90 -3.03
CA TRP A 61 2.23 -10.52 -3.48
C TRP A 61 0.94 -10.06 -4.14
N SER A 62 0.49 -8.86 -3.75
CA SER A 62 -0.64 -8.17 -4.35
C SER A 62 -0.25 -6.74 -4.72
N GLN A 63 -0.88 -6.16 -5.73
CA GLN A 63 -0.61 -4.80 -6.20
C GLN A 63 -1.87 -3.94 -6.18
N ARG A 64 -1.71 -2.63 -5.99
CA ARG A 64 -2.76 -1.62 -6.21
C ARG A 64 -2.16 -0.49 -7.04
N SER A 65 -2.88 -0.04 -8.06
CA SER A 65 -2.52 1.19 -8.77
C SER A 65 -3.04 2.42 -8.03
N LEU A 66 -2.23 3.47 -8.02
CA LEU A 66 -2.47 4.76 -7.35
C LEU A 66 -2.98 5.85 -8.31
N GLY A 67 -3.23 5.54 -9.57
CA GLY A 67 -3.73 6.54 -10.52
C GLY A 67 -3.38 6.23 -11.96
N GLU A 68 -3.50 7.24 -12.82
CA GLU A 68 -3.17 7.10 -14.24
C GLU A 68 -1.65 6.95 -14.42
N GLN A 69 -1.24 5.90 -15.13
CA GLN A 69 0.16 5.61 -15.38
C GLN A 69 0.68 6.54 -16.47
N ALA A 70 1.43 7.57 -16.08
CA ALA A 70 2.09 8.45 -17.02
C ALA A 70 3.18 7.68 -17.80
N ILE A 71 3.24 7.89 -19.11
CA ILE A 71 4.24 7.26 -20.00
C ILE A 71 5.68 7.65 -19.63
N ALA A 72 5.86 8.86 -19.08
CA ALA A 72 7.13 9.37 -18.60
C ALA A 72 6.88 10.24 -17.34
N PRO A 73 6.74 9.63 -16.15
CA PRO A 73 6.53 10.38 -14.91
C PRO A 73 7.81 11.11 -14.50
N ASP A 74 7.66 12.23 -13.78
CA ASP A 74 8.76 12.76 -13.00
C ASP A 74 9.15 11.77 -11.88
N PRO A 75 10.42 11.78 -11.42
CA PRO A 75 10.83 10.95 -10.30
C PRO A 75 9.99 11.24 -9.04
N PRO A 76 9.62 10.21 -8.26
CA PRO A 76 8.85 10.43 -7.05
C PRO A 76 9.57 11.36 -6.06
N LEU A 77 8.80 12.22 -5.39
CA LEU A 77 9.31 13.07 -4.32
C LEU A 77 9.75 12.22 -3.12
N SER A 78 10.83 12.63 -2.46
CA SER A 78 11.13 12.11 -1.12
C SER A 78 10.04 12.52 -0.13
N ALA A 79 9.86 11.77 0.95
CA ALA A 79 8.89 12.13 1.98
C ALA A 79 9.16 13.51 2.59
N SER A 80 10.42 13.95 2.65
CA SER A 80 10.77 15.30 3.10
C SER A 80 10.26 16.37 2.13
N LYS A 81 10.46 16.18 0.83
CA LYS A 81 9.98 17.13 -0.19
C LYS A 81 8.46 17.15 -0.28
N ALA A 82 7.81 16.00 -0.17
CA ALA A 82 6.35 15.92 -0.19
C ALA A 82 5.69 16.68 0.97
N ARG A 83 6.36 16.80 2.12
CA ARG A 83 5.88 17.60 3.27
C ARG A 83 5.77 19.09 2.99
N GLU A 84 6.53 19.59 2.00
CA GLU A 84 6.52 20.99 1.60
C GLU A 84 5.35 21.32 0.67
N HIS A 85 4.66 20.29 0.15
CA HIS A 85 3.49 20.46 -0.71
C HIS A 85 2.28 20.95 0.09
N ASP A 86 1.51 21.89 -0.46
CA ASP A 86 0.31 22.46 0.16
C ASP A 86 -0.74 21.41 0.57
N ARG A 87 -0.90 20.33 -0.22
CA ARG A 87 -1.77 19.18 0.04
C ARG A 87 -1.28 18.23 1.13
N TRP A 88 -0.07 18.38 1.67
CA TRP A 88 0.51 17.42 2.62
C TRP A 88 -0.41 17.14 3.81
N HIS A 89 -0.92 18.19 4.46
CA HIS A 89 -1.74 18.02 5.66
C HIS A 89 -3.06 17.32 5.32
N SER A 90 -3.70 17.69 4.21
CA SER A 90 -4.94 17.04 3.76
C SER A 90 -4.73 15.56 3.43
N ALA A 91 -3.64 15.22 2.73
CA ALA A 91 -3.32 13.83 2.39
C ALA A 91 -3.05 12.98 3.65
N LEU A 92 -2.33 13.55 4.62
CA LEU A 92 -2.01 12.85 5.86
C LEU A 92 -3.25 12.60 6.72
N THR A 93 -4.26 13.48 6.68
CA THR A 93 -5.47 13.36 7.51
C THR A 93 -6.64 12.65 6.83
N THR A 94 -6.52 12.27 5.54
CA THR A 94 -7.59 11.60 4.78
C THR A 94 -8.28 10.46 5.55
N GLY A 95 -7.49 9.55 6.12
CA GLY A 95 -8.04 8.38 6.81
C GLY A 95 -8.49 8.62 8.26
N GLN A 96 -8.44 9.85 8.79
CA GLN A 96 -8.91 10.13 10.15
C GLN A 96 -10.41 9.85 10.31
N SER A 97 -11.20 10.08 9.27
CA SER A 97 -12.64 9.80 9.25
C SER A 97 -12.94 8.32 9.50
N SER A 98 -12.13 7.42 8.93
CA SER A 98 -12.23 5.96 9.08
C SER A 98 -11.72 5.41 10.43
N ILE A 99 -11.25 6.28 11.33
CA ILE A 99 -10.84 5.91 12.70
C ILE A 99 -11.95 6.28 13.71
N GLN A 100 -12.83 7.22 13.35
CA GLN A 100 -13.88 7.75 14.24
C GLN A 100 -15.25 7.11 14.02
N SER A 101 -15.37 6.18 13.06
CA SER A 101 -16.57 5.38 12.75
C SER A 101 -16.54 4.02 13.45
#